data_AF-A0A521TAY7-F1
#
_entry.id   AF-A0A521TAY7-F1
#
_cell.length_a   1.000
_cell.length_b   1.000
_cell.length_c   1.000
_cell.angle_alpha   90.00
_cell.angle_beta   90.00
_cell.angle_gamma   90.00
#
_symmetry.space_group_name_H-M   'P 1'
#
loop_
_entity.id
_entity.type
_entity.pdbx_description
1 polymer ?
#
loop_
_entity_poly.entity_id
_entity_poly.type
_entity_poly.pdbx_seq_one_letter_code
_entity_poly.pdbx_strand_id
1 'polypeptide(L)'
;MSDGHPVNRRLDSWKAIAEYLGRDVRTALRWHRRDGLPVHRISGSRGRAVHAYTAEIDTWLAAGKDTPRSGPPSQTAIAHAPLTTGRWPWRVGLTFLAAAALVFAVSTILWGLPGGRLIARAVLDGDTLIAYDGDNREVWRHSFGHLSAAPTLHRVGVGDLDGDHKPDVVASVVPWRADSQNQRSELIAISSSGRALWQRTLDDAVSFDGKEYAAPWFHDALIVYSVAGQARITLAAHHHIWWPDLIVTLDGTGKTLGTFVNTGWIDQLVLSSDGRHLIATGVNNVLKSSVLAALDVTKPLGQSPAIPGGPICTDCPAGSPDLYLAWPRTELADPAQAPPTMASVDAEGRIQVRAIQRRSDGGPELIAELSPAFVVLRQSVSDSFQQLHERLETSGTIKHDLAHCPSLHAAVQSWTPTMGWGTYPFSTGFNR
;
A
#
# COMPACT_ATOMS: atom_id res chain seq x y z
N MET A 1 10.43 59.44 -11.25
CA MET A 1 9.55 59.23 -10.09
C MET A 1 8.53 58.15 -10.44
N SER A 2 8.76 56.95 -9.94
CA SER A 2 7.72 56.03 -9.47
C SER A 2 8.45 55.01 -8.61
N ASP A 3 8.45 55.29 -7.31
CA ASP A 3 9.05 54.44 -6.27
C ASP A 3 8.26 53.14 -6.17
N GLY A 4 8.88 52.02 -6.55
CA GLY A 4 8.31 50.69 -6.38
C GLY A 4 8.60 50.16 -4.98
N HIS A 5 7.78 50.53 -4.00
CA HIS A 5 7.70 49.78 -2.74
C HIS A 5 7.33 48.32 -3.07
N PRO A 6 8.03 47.30 -2.53
CA PRO A 6 7.62 45.92 -2.74
C PRO A 6 6.25 45.72 -2.09
N VAL A 7 5.23 45.49 -2.91
CA VAL A 7 3.88 45.18 -2.46
C VAL A 7 3.97 43.90 -1.65
N ASN A 8 3.67 43.98 -0.34
CA ASN A 8 3.65 42.84 0.56
C ASN A 8 2.53 41.87 0.13
N ARG A 9 2.89 40.89 -0.69
CA ARG A 9 1.96 39.93 -1.33
C ARG A 9 1.87 38.69 -0.46
N ARG A 10 0.64 38.21 -0.22
CA ARG A 10 0.38 36.96 0.49
C ARG A 10 0.46 35.77 -0.47
N LEU A 11 1.20 34.73 -0.08
CA LEU A 11 1.35 33.47 -0.81
C LEU A 11 0.55 32.39 -0.07
N ASP A 12 -0.49 31.83 -0.69
CA ASP A 12 -1.51 31.00 -0.01
C ASP A 12 -1.29 29.47 -0.11
N SER A 13 -0.10 29.03 -0.54
CA SER A 13 0.24 27.60 -0.59
C SER A 13 1.74 27.35 -0.60
N TRP A 14 2.14 26.14 -0.22
CA TRP A 14 3.53 25.68 -0.35
C TRP A 14 4.07 25.80 -1.79
N LYS A 15 3.21 25.60 -2.80
CA LYS A 15 3.59 25.72 -4.20
C LYS A 15 3.93 27.17 -4.56
N ALA A 16 3.09 28.12 -4.14
CA ALA A 16 3.32 29.55 -4.36
C ALA A 16 4.56 30.07 -3.61
N ILE A 17 4.81 29.56 -2.39
CA ILE A 17 6.02 29.87 -1.62
C ILE A 17 7.28 29.35 -2.31
N ALA A 18 7.25 28.12 -2.81
CA ALA A 18 8.37 27.48 -3.50
C ALA A 18 8.72 28.20 -4.82
N GLU A 19 7.69 28.59 -5.58
CA GLU A 19 7.83 29.38 -6.81
C GLU A 19 8.46 30.75 -6.53
N TYR A 20 8.01 31.45 -5.49
CA TYR A 20 8.60 32.74 -5.08
C TYR A 20 10.08 32.60 -4.68
N LEU A 21 10.45 31.50 -4.03
CA LEU A 21 11.83 31.19 -3.66
C LEU A 21 12.70 30.68 -4.82
N GLY A 22 12.12 30.36 -5.98
CA GLY A 22 12.81 29.70 -7.09
C GLY A 22 13.34 28.31 -6.74
N ARG A 23 12.62 27.56 -5.89
CA ARG A 23 13.03 26.24 -5.37
C ARG A 23 11.87 25.23 -5.38
N ASP A 24 12.19 23.95 -5.16
CA ASP A 24 11.17 22.91 -4.99
C ASP A 24 10.43 23.01 -3.66
N VAL A 25 9.18 22.57 -3.64
CA VAL A 25 8.31 22.52 -2.46
C VAL A 25 8.97 21.76 -1.30
N ARG A 26 9.70 20.67 -1.58
CA ARG A 26 10.43 19.88 -0.57
C ARG A 26 11.55 20.68 0.09
N THR A 27 12.20 21.57 -0.66
CA THR A 27 13.24 22.47 -0.14
C THR A 27 12.62 23.55 0.75
N ALA A 28 11.50 24.16 0.33
CA ALA A 28 10.76 25.12 1.15
C ALA A 28 10.26 24.50 2.47
N LEU A 29 9.74 23.27 2.45
CA LEU A 29 9.37 22.54 3.67
C LEU A 29 10.56 22.28 4.59
N ARG A 30 11.73 21.92 4.03
CA ARG A 30 12.94 21.69 4.81
C ARG A 30 13.40 22.98 5.48
N TRP A 31 13.41 24.09 4.75
CA TRP A 31 13.79 25.41 5.29
C TRP A 31 12.85 25.89 6.38
N HIS A 32 11.55 25.63 6.26
CA HIS A 32 10.61 25.90 7.35
C HIS A 32 10.88 25.06 8.61
N ARG A 33 11.23 23.77 8.44
CA ARG A 33 11.48 22.86 9.57
C ARG A 33 12.84 23.07 10.25
N ARG A 34 13.88 23.45 9.50
CA ARG A 34 15.27 23.47 9.99
C ARG A 34 15.89 24.86 10.05
N ASP A 35 15.48 25.75 9.15
CA ASP A 35 16.17 27.02 8.89
C ASP A 35 15.28 28.23 9.22
N GLY A 36 14.07 28.00 9.77
CA GLY A 36 13.19 29.04 10.29
C GLY A 36 12.46 29.87 9.23
N LEU A 37 12.22 29.34 8.03
CA LEU A 37 11.44 30.04 6.99
C LEU A 37 10.05 30.45 7.53
N PRO A 38 9.69 31.75 7.50
CA PRO A 38 8.42 32.24 8.05
C PRO A 38 7.23 31.78 7.20
N VAL A 39 6.47 30.83 7.74
CA VAL A 39 5.23 30.30 7.14
C VAL A 39 4.19 30.17 8.23
N HIS A 40 3.04 30.83 8.04
CA HIS A 40 1.95 30.91 9.00
C HIS A 40 0.83 29.93 8.63
N ARG A 41 0.15 29.39 9.63
CA ARG A 41 -1.01 28.50 9.43
C ARG A 41 -2.30 29.28 9.64
N ILE A 42 -3.32 29.00 8.82
CA ILE A 42 -4.63 29.62 8.97
C ILE A 42 -5.43 28.85 10.04
N SER A 43 -5.69 29.50 11.17
CA SER A 43 -6.55 28.95 12.23
C SER A 43 -7.99 28.80 11.72
N GLY A 44 -8.54 27.58 11.78
CA GLY A 44 -9.96 27.31 11.47
C GLY A 44 -10.25 26.45 10.23
N SER A 45 -9.27 26.11 9.38
CA SER A 45 -9.48 25.24 8.21
C SER A 45 -8.65 23.95 8.28
N ARG A 46 -9.22 22.84 8.75
CA ARG A 46 -8.71 21.42 8.68
C ARG A 46 -7.18 21.22 8.67
N GLY A 47 -6.40 22.02 9.39
CA GLY A 47 -4.95 21.90 9.58
C GLY A 47 -4.03 21.96 8.34
N ARG A 48 -4.52 22.14 7.10
CA ARG A 48 -3.71 22.01 5.86
C ARG A 48 -3.43 23.31 5.09
N ALA A 49 -4.07 24.43 5.41
CA ALA A 49 -3.84 25.70 4.71
C ALA A 49 -2.69 26.50 5.34
N VAL A 50 -1.67 26.83 4.53
CA VAL A 50 -0.49 27.62 4.92
C VAL A 50 -0.42 28.90 4.10
N HIS A 51 0.12 29.97 4.68
CA HIS A 51 0.43 31.19 3.95
C HIS A 51 1.74 31.84 4.42
N ALA A 52 2.36 32.66 3.56
CA ALA A 52 3.53 33.46 3.91
C ALA A 52 3.47 34.84 3.24
N TYR A 53 4.15 35.83 3.82
CA TYR A 53 4.25 37.18 3.26
C TYR A 53 5.58 37.35 2.53
N THR A 54 5.58 37.91 1.32
CA THR A 54 6.81 38.11 0.53
C THR A 54 7.86 38.94 1.28
N ALA A 55 7.44 39.96 2.02
CA ALA A 55 8.35 40.81 2.81
C ALA A 55 9.08 40.03 3.94
N GLU A 56 8.41 39.07 4.59
CA GLU A 56 9.02 38.23 5.62
C GLU A 56 10.03 37.26 5.02
N ILE A 57 9.71 36.69 3.86
CA ILE A 57 10.61 35.80 3.12
C ILE A 57 11.85 36.56 2.65
N ASP A 58 11.68 37.77 2.10
CA ASP A 58 12.80 38.60 1.64
C ASP A 58 13.71 39.02 2.80
N THR A 59 13.11 39.35 3.96
CA THR A 59 13.86 39.67 5.19
C THR A 59 14.64 38.46 5.70
N TRP A 60 14.05 37.27 5.67
CA TRP A 60 14.71 36.01 6.04
C TRP A 60 15.85 35.67 5.06
N LEU A 61 15.64 35.86 3.75
CA LEU A 61 16.68 35.68 2.73
C LEU A 61 17.84 36.68 2.88
N ALA A 62 17.54 37.92 3.28
CA ALA A 62 18.55 38.93 3.59
C ALA A 62 19.34 38.58 4.86
N ALA A 63 18.65 38.13 5.93
CA ALA A 63 19.29 37.71 7.17
C ALA A 63 20.21 36.49 6.99
N GLY A 64 19.87 35.57 6.08
CA GLY A 64 20.74 34.45 5.70
C GLY A 64 22.00 34.87 4.92
N LYS A 65 22.03 36.08 4.34
CA LYS A 65 23.21 36.65 3.68
C LYS A 65 24.12 37.44 4.65
N ASP A 66 23.60 37.86 5.79
CA ASP A 66 24.31 38.60 6.83
C ASP A 66 24.83 37.71 7.97
N THR A 67 25.20 36.47 7.68
CA THR A 67 26.02 35.70 8.63
C THR A 67 27.47 36.17 8.53
N PRO A 68 28.06 36.80 9.55
CA PRO A 68 29.47 37.16 9.53
C PRO A 68 30.27 35.86 9.52
N ARG A 69 30.96 35.61 8.42
CA ARG A 69 32.05 34.63 8.37
C ARG A 69 33.21 35.21 9.16
N SER A 70 33.22 34.97 10.47
CA SER A 70 34.31 35.29 11.38
C SER A 70 35.57 34.53 10.94
N GLY A 71 36.45 35.21 10.20
CA GLY A 71 37.85 34.85 10.15
C GLY A 71 38.56 35.33 11.42
N PRO A 72 39.58 34.63 11.94
CA PRO A 72 40.60 35.26 12.76
C PRO A 72 41.62 35.95 11.82
N PRO A 73 42.33 37.03 12.21
CA PRO A 73 43.11 37.08 13.47
C PRO A 73 43.29 38.48 14.13
N SER A 74 43.71 38.52 15.40
CA SER A 74 44.93 39.22 15.85
C SER A 74 45.14 39.11 17.36
N GLN A 75 46.41 38.99 17.72
CA GLN A 75 46.95 38.68 19.04
C GLN A 75 47.09 39.93 19.92
N THR A 76 47.10 39.76 21.25
CA THR A 76 47.93 40.61 22.13
C THR A 76 48.71 39.72 23.13
N ALA A 77 50.03 39.76 22.94
CA ALA A 77 51.17 39.55 23.86
C ALA A 77 51.06 38.63 25.10
N ILE A 78 51.87 37.56 25.12
CA ILE A 78 52.80 37.22 26.22
C ILE A 78 54.14 36.73 25.62
N ALA A 79 55.24 37.02 26.32
CA ALA A 79 56.61 37.12 25.84
C ALA A 79 57.45 35.82 25.78
N HIS A 80 58.56 35.96 25.03
CA HIS A 80 59.88 35.27 25.07
C HIS A 80 60.07 33.83 24.53
N ALA A 81 60.79 33.72 23.39
CA ALA A 81 62.07 32.97 23.22
C ALA A 81 62.52 33.02 21.73
N PRO A 82 63.82 32.96 21.41
CA PRO A 82 64.33 33.28 20.07
C PRO A 82 64.08 32.19 19.03
N LEU A 83 63.88 32.63 17.78
CA LEU A 83 63.68 31.81 16.59
C LEU A 83 64.99 31.11 16.17
N THR A 84 64.95 29.78 16.07
CA THR A 84 65.86 29.02 15.20
C THR A 84 65.20 28.84 13.84
N THR A 85 65.92 29.23 12.78
CA THR A 85 65.46 29.19 11.39
C THR A 85 65.49 27.76 10.83
N GLY A 86 64.33 27.12 10.74
CA GLY A 86 64.14 25.83 10.06
C GLY A 86 63.39 25.99 8.73
N ARG A 87 64.09 25.78 7.61
CA ARG A 87 63.55 25.80 6.24
C ARG A 87 62.46 24.74 6.05
N TRP A 88 61.21 25.15 5.81
CA TRP A 88 60.11 24.25 5.46
C TRP A 88 60.17 23.88 3.97
N PRO A 89 60.23 22.58 3.61
CA PRO A 89 60.29 22.16 2.21
C PRO A 89 58.89 22.18 1.59
N TRP A 90 58.74 22.96 0.54
CA TRP A 90 57.62 23.09 -0.43
C TRP A 90 57.08 21.77 -1.01
N ARG A 91 57.65 20.61 -0.65
CA ARG A 91 57.22 19.27 -1.10
C ARG A 91 55.97 18.74 -0.41
N VAL A 92 55.56 19.30 0.73
CA VAL A 92 54.36 18.85 1.49
C VAL A 92 53.05 19.45 0.93
N GLY A 93 53.12 20.56 0.20
CA GLY A 93 51.91 21.18 -0.41
C GLY A 93 51.40 20.43 -1.65
N LEU A 94 52.28 19.78 -2.40
CA LEU A 94 51.94 19.05 -3.63
C LEU A 94 51.24 17.71 -3.36
N THR A 95 51.54 17.04 -2.25
CA THR A 95 50.87 15.79 -1.87
C THR A 95 49.43 16.03 -1.40
N PHE A 96 49.16 17.14 -0.72
CA PHE A 96 47.80 17.53 -0.32
C PHE A 96 46.90 17.90 -1.51
N LEU A 97 47.44 18.59 -2.51
CA LEU A 97 46.68 18.94 -3.73
C LEU A 97 46.39 17.70 -4.59
N ALA A 98 47.34 16.78 -4.72
CA ALA A 98 47.12 15.51 -5.42
C ALA A 98 46.10 14.62 -4.71
N ALA A 99 46.13 14.55 -3.38
CA ALA A 99 45.14 13.81 -2.60
C ALA A 99 43.74 14.43 -2.70
N ALA A 100 43.62 15.76 -2.66
CA ALA A 100 42.35 16.47 -2.82
C ALA A 100 41.78 16.28 -4.24
N ALA A 101 42.62 16.34 -5.28
CA ALA A 101 42.21 16.07 -6.66
C ALA A 101 41.77 14.62 -6.86
N LEU A 102 42.44 13.66 -6.21
CA LEU A 102 42.05 12.24 -6.26
C LEU A 102 40.71 12.00 -5.56
N VAL A 103 40.48 12.60 -4.39
CA VAL A 103 39.19 12.52 -3.69
C VAL A 103 38.07 13.15 -4.52
N PHE A 104 38.34 14.28 -5.19
CA PHE A 104 37.37 14.94 -6.06
C PHE A 104 37.10 14.15 -7.36
N ALA A 105 38.12 13.51 -7.94
CA ALA A 105 37.97 12.62 -9.08
C ALA A 105 37.19 11.35 -8.71
N VAL A 106 37.48 10.75 -7.56
CA VAL A 106 36.75 9.58 -7.05
C VAL A 106 35.31 9.95 -6.69
N SER A 107 35.05 11.11 -6.09
CA SER A 107 33.69 11.56 -5.78
C SER A 107 32.87 11.90 -7.03
N THR A 108 33.48 12.50 -8.06
CA THR A 108 32.82 12.76 -9.34
C THR A 108 32.57 11.48 -10.14
N ILE A 109 33.47 10.49 -10.08
CA ILE A 109 33.23 9.16 -10.64
C ILE A 109 32.12 8.43 -9.87
N LEU A 110 32.14 8.47 -8.53
CA LEU A 110 31.10 7.85 -7.70
C LEU A 110 29.73 8.55 -7.81
N TRP A 111 29.68 9.85 -8.08
CA TRP A 111 28.44 10.59 -8.36
C TRP A 111 27.98 10.49 -9.83
N GLY A 112 28.90 10.23 -10.75
CA GLY A 112 28.63 10.04 -12.18
C GLY A 112 28.29 8.60 -12.56
N LEU A 113 28.60 7.62 -11.71
CA LEU A 113 28.07 6.27 -11.83
C LEU A 113 26.56 6.35 -11.62
N PRO A 114 25.73 5.91 -12.59
CA PRO A 114 24.30 5.85 -12.38
C PRO A 114 24.05 4.95 -11.19
N GLY A 115 23.66 5.53 -10.05
CA GLY A 115 22.98 4.76 -9.01
C GLY A 115 21.85 4.04 -9.71
N GLY A 116 21.89 2.70 -9.70
CA GLY A 116 20.95 1.89 -10.47
C GLY A 116 19.52 2.39 -10.24
N ARG A 117 18.76 2.59 -11.32
CA ARG A 117 17.37 3.06 -11.21
C ARG A 117 16.59 2.07 -10.35
N LEU A 118 16.07 2.53 -9.23
CA LEU A 118 15.25 1.70 -8.35
C LEU A 118 13.85 1.56 -8.92
N ILE A 119 13.31 0.34 -8.88
CA ILE A 119 11.95 0.07 -9.34
C ILE A 119 10.96 0.70 -8.35
N ALA A 120 10.05 1.53 -8.87
CA ALA A 120 8.95 2.11 -8.11
C ALA A 120 7.62 1.43 -8.41
N ARG A 121 7.45 0.90 -9.63
CA ARG A 121 6.25 0.17 -10.06
C ARG A 121 6.59 -0.81 -11.18
N ALA A 122 5.78 -1.84 -11.33
CA ALA A 122 5.84 -2.71 -12.50
C ALA A 122 4.42 -2.97 -13.02
N VAL A 123 4.31 -3.19 -14.34
CA VAL A 123 3.03 -3.38 -15.04
C VAL A 123 3.20 -4.53 -16.03
N LEU A 124 2.21 -5.41 -16.08
CA LEU A 124 2.10 -6.38 -17.15
C LEU A 124 1.29 -5.76 -18.29
N ASP A 125 1.91 -5.65 -19.46
CA ASP A 125 1.31 -5.16 -20.69
C ASP A 125 1.35 -6.30 -21.73
N GLY A 126 0.18 -6.90 -21.96
CA GLY A 126 0.06 -8.12 -22.77
C GLY A 126 0.93 -9.26 -22.23
N ASP A 127 1.94 -9.65 -22.99
CA ASP A 127 2.87 -10.73 -22.67
C ASP A 127 4.18 -10.24 -22.05
N THR A 128 4.27 -8.98 -21.63
CA THR A 128 5.52 -8.36 -21.21
C THR A 128 5.37 -7.66 -19.87
N LEU A 129 6.21 -8.03 -18.90
CA LEU A 129 6.32 -7.35 -17.61
C LEU A 129 7.36 -6.25 -17.70
N ILE A 130 6.96 -5.02 -17.40
CA ILE A 130 7.81 -3.83 -17.51
C ILE A 130 7.93 -3.16 -16.15
N ALA A 131 9.17 -2.96 -15.70
CA ALA A 131 9.49 -2.25 -14.47
C ALA A 131 9.87 -0.80 -14.75
N TYR A 132 9.37 0.12 -13.94
CA TYR A 132 9.57 1.56 -14.06
C TYR A 132 10.14 2.15 -12.76
N ASP A 133 10.96 3.18 -12.90
CA ASP A 133 11.45 3.99 -11.80
C ASP A 133 10.42 5.04 -11.33
N GLY A 134 10.78 5.82 -10.32
CA GLY A 134 9.92 6.89 -9.77
C GLY A 134 9.66 8.05 -10.73
N ASP A 135 10.47 8.21 -11.77
CA ASP A 135 10.30 9.21 -12.84
C ASP A 135 9.57 8.61 -14.06
N ASN A 136 8.98 7.42 -13.91
CA ASN A 136 8.24 6.71 -14.94
C ASN A 136 9.09 6.26 -16.14
N ARG A 137 10.41 6.12 -15.96
CA ARG A 137 11.32 5.59 -16.99
C ARG A 137 11.46 4.09 -16.81
N GLU A 138 11.55 3.38 -17.93
CA GLU A 138 11.80 1.95 -17.92
C GLU A 138 13.16 1.63 -17.27
N VAL A 139 13.16 0.62 -16.40
CA VAL A 139 14.34 0.00 -15.80
C VAL A 139 14.70 -1.25 -16.58
N TRP A 140 13.73 -2.14 -16.76
CA TRP A 140 13.84 -3.36 -17.57
C TRP A 140 12.46 -3.82 -18.05
N ARG A 141 12.47 -4.76 -19.00
CA ARG A 141 11.29 -5.52 -19.44
C ARG A 141 11.60 -7.02 -19.55
N HIS A 142 10.60 -7.85 -19.29
CA HIS A 142 10.64 -9.30 -19.39
C HIS A 142 9.47 -9.77 -20.24
N SER A 143 9.74 -10.28 -21.45
CA SER A 143 8.71 -10.86 -22.31
C SER A 143 8.59 -12.35 -22.03
N PHE A 144 7.37 -12.81 -21.83
CA PHE A 144 7.05 -14.21 -21.62
C PHE A 144 6.92 -14.95 -22.95
N GLY A 145 6.41 -14.30 -24.00
CA GLY A 145 6.23 -14.91 -25.34
C GLY A 145 5.16 -16.00 -25.43
N HIS A 146 4.41 -16.26 -24.33
CA HIS A 146 3.38 -17.31 -24.26
C HIS A 146 2.24 -16.95 -23.30
N LEU A 147 2.11 -15.70 -22.85
CA LEU A 147 0.91 -15.28 -22.12
C LEU A 147 -0.22 -14.96 -23.09
N SER A 148 -1.47 -15.23 -22.67
CA SER A 148 -2.65 -14.81 -23.45
C SER A 148 -2.72 -13.28 -23.47
N ALA A 149 -3.11 -12.70 -24.61
CA ALA A 149 -3.44 -11.27 -24.70
C ALA A 149 -4.77 -10.91 -24.00
N ALA A 150 -5.49 -11.89 -23.45
CA ALA A 150 -6.73 -11.67 -22.71
C ALA A 150 -6.45 -10.96 -21.38
N PRO A 151 -7.34 -10.07 -20.90
CA PRO A 151 -7.14 -9.28 -19.69
C PRO A 151 -7.32 -10.16 -18.43
N THR A 152 -6.35 -11.02 -18.13
CA THR A 152 -6.39 -11.89 -16.95
C THR A 152 -5.73 -11.20 -15.77
N LEU A 153 -6.47 -10.29 -15.10
CA LEU A 153 -6.25 -9.82 -13.73
C LEU A 153 -4.81 -9.98 -13.21
N HIS A 154 -3.85 -9.35 -13.90
CA HIS A 154 -2.45 -9.49 -13.51
C HIS A 154 -2.25 -8.80 -12.17
N ARG A 155 -1.61 -9.49 -11.23
CA ARG A 155 -1.26 -8.93 -9.94
C ARG A 155 0.24 -8.79 -9.88
N VAL A 156 0.71 -7.58 -9.61
CA VAL A 156 2.14 -7.24 -9.57
C VAL A 156 2.45 -6.60 -8.23
N GLY A 157 3.48 -7.11 -7.56
CA GLY A 157 3.99 -6.60 -6.31
C GLY A 157 5.45 -6.19 -6.48
N VAL A 158 5.86 -5.15 -5.76
CA VAL A 158 7.22 -4.63 -5.78
C VAL A 158 7.74 -4.58 -4.35
N GLY A 159 8.94 -5.11 -4.12
CA GLY A 159 9.59 -5.12 -2.81
C GLY A 159 10.95 -5.79 -2.88
N ASP A 160 11.80 -5.54 -1.90
CA ASP A 160 13.11 -6.18 -1.76
C ASP A 160 12.90 -7.66 -1.36
N LEU A 161 13.12 -8.60 -2.28
CA LEU A 161 12.86 -10.02 -2.07
C LEU A 161 14.12 -10.76 -1.65
N ASP A 162 15.27 -10.40 -2.23
CA ASP A 162 16.55 -11.09 -1.99
C ASP A 162 17.41 -10.44 -0.90
N GLY A 163 16.98 -9.30 -0.34
CA GLY A 163 17.65 -8.60 0.76
C GLY A 163 18.80 -7.71 0.30
N ASP A 164 18.91 -7.40 -1.00
CA ASP A 164 19.96 -6.53 -1.55
C ASP A 164 19.65 -5.03 -1.43
N HIS A 165 18.55 -4.67 -0.78
CA HIS A 165 18.02 -3.31 -0.62
C HIS A 165 17.59 -2.63 -1.92
N LYS A 166 17.39 -3.40 -2.99
CA LYS A 166 16.79 -2.91 -4.23
C LYS A 166 15.45 -3.61 -4.43
N PRO A 167 14.41 -2.87 -4.87
CA PRO A 167 13.13 -3.50 -5.10
C PRO A 167 13.19 -4.47 -6.29
N ASP A 168 12.69 -5.67 -6.07
CA ASP A 168 12.40 -6.70 -7.06
C ASP A 168 10.90 -6.70 -7.38
N VAL A 169 10.49 -7.55 -8.33
CA VAL A 169 9.11 -7.65 -8.79
C VAL A 169 8.62 -9.08 -8.66
N VAL A 170 7.43 -9.27 -8.10
CA VAL A 170 6.66 -10.52 -8.21
C VAL A 170 5.44 -10.27 -9.08
N ALA A 171 5.19 -11.13 -10.06
CA ALA A 171 4.00 -11.09 -10.87
C ALA A 171 3.25 -12.43 -10.82
N SER A 172 1.93 -12.34 -10.75
CA SER A 172 1.02 -13.45 -11.03
C SER A 172 0.56 -13.35 -12.48
N VAL A 173 0.82 -14.41 -13.25
CA VAL A 173 0.49 -14.52 -14.67
C VAL A 173 -0.33 -15.77 -14.95
N VAL A 174 -1.14 -15.76 -16.01
CA VAL A 174 -1.86 -16.94 -16.48
C VAL A 174 -1.36 -17.27 -17.88
N PRO A 175 -0.43 -18.23 -18.03
CA PRO A 175 0.10 -18.57 -19.33
C PRO A 175 -0.98 -19.15 -20.24
N TRP A 176 -0.97 -18.75 -21.51
CA TRP A 176 -1.79 -19.39 -22.53
C TRP A 176 -1.13 -20.70 -22.92
N ARG A 177 -1.85 -21.81 -22.78
CA ARG A 177 -1.44 -23.11 -23.31
C ARG A 177 -2.48 -23.62 -24.29
N ALA A 178 -2.02 -24.19 -25.39
CA ALA A 178 -2.89 -24.72 -26.43
C ALA A 178 -3.80 -25.86 -25.91
N ASP A 179 -3.42 -26.53 -24.82
CA ASP A 179 -4.27 -27.45 -24.05
C ASP A 179 -5.09 -26.69 -22.99
N SER A 180 -6.11 -25.99 -23.46
CA SER A 180 -6.98 -25.09 -22.66
C SER A 180 -7.59 -25.63 -21.35
N GLN A 181 -7.49 -26.94 -21.04
CA GLN A 181 -8.09 -27.53 -19.83
C GLN A 181 -7.30 -27.28 -18.54
N ASN A 182 -6.06 -26.77 -18.60
CA ASN A 182 -5.19 -26.58 -17.44
C ASN A 182 -4.69 -25.12 -17.28
N GLN A 183 -5.54 -24.14 -17.57
CA GLN A 183 -5.20 -22.75 -17.23
C GLN A 183 -5.08 -22.63 -15.70
N ARG A 184 -3.91 -22.20 -15.24
CA ARG A 184 -3.60 -21.97 -13.82
C ARG A 184 -2.77 -20.70 -13.67
N SER A 185 -2.85 -20.06 -12.52
CA SER A 185 -1.97 -18.93 -12.23
C SER A 185 -0.57 -19.43 -11.86
N GLU A 186 0.44 -18.69 -12.31
CA GLU A 186 1.85 -18.92 -12.00
C GLU A 186 2.45 -17.63 -11.41
N LEU A 187 3.29 -17.79 -10.39
CA LEU A 187 4.08 -16.70 -9.82
C LEU A 187 5.46 -16.69 -10.43
N ILE A 188 5.94 -15.51 -10.78
CA ILE A 188 7.33 -15.28 -11.18
C ILE A 188 7.91 -14.13 -10.37
N ALA A 189 9.08 -14.33 -9.78
CA ALA A 189 9.86 -13.29 -9.15
C ALA A 189 11.05 -12.92 -10.04
N ILE A 190 11.29 -11.62 -10.19
CA ILE A 190 12.32 -11.04 -11.05
C ILE A 190 13.08 -9.98 -10.27
N SER A 191 14.41 -10.06 -10.31
CA SER A 191 15.28 -9.16 -9.57
C SER A 191 15.18 -7.71 -10.02
N SER A 192 15.76 -6.81 -9.23
CA SER A 192 15.95 -5.39 -9.54
C SER A 192 16.66 -5.15 -10.88
N SER A 193 17.44 -6.12 -11.38
CA SER A 193 18.14 -6.10 -12.67
C SER A 193 17.42 -6.82 -13.82
N GLY A 194 16.22 -7.37 -13.60
CA GLY A 194 15.44 -8.05 -14.63
C GLY A 194 15.75 -9.55 -14.79
N ARG A 195 16.52 -10.16 -13.88
CA ARG A 195 16.83 -11.59 -13.89
C ARG A 195 15.77 -12.37 -13.13
N ALA A 196 15.29 -13.48 -13.68
CA ALA A 196 14.40 -14.38 -12.95
C ALA A 196 15.08 -14.89 -11.67
N LEU A 197 14.39 -14.72 -10.53
CA LEU A 197 14.79 -15.26 -9.24
C LEU A 197 14.24 -16.66 -9.05
N TRP A 198 12.93 -16.82 -9.25
CA TRP A 198 12.23 -18.10 -9.17
C TRP A 198 10.86 -18.01 -9.85
N GLN A 199 10.28 -19.18 -10.13
CA GLN A 199 8.92 -19.34 -10.63
C GLN A 199 8.23 -20.46 -9.85
N ARG A 200 6.92 -20.32 -9.62
CA ARG A 200 6.16 -21.27 -8.80
C ARG A 200 4.69 -21.37 -9.21
N THR A 201 4.12 -22.54 -9.03
CA THR A 201 2.67 -22.79 -9.02
C THR A 201 2.19 -23.18 -7.62
N LEU A 202 0.91 -22.96 -7.36
CA LEU A 202 0.24 -23.55 -6.20
C LEU A 202 -0.32 -24.90 -6.62
N ASP A 203 0.15 -25.96 -5.97
CA ASP A 203 -0.32 -27.34 -6.15
C ASP A 203 -0.92 -27.88 -4.83
N ASP A 204 -1.19 -26.96 -3.90
CA ASP A 204 -1.76 -27.20 -2.58
C ASP A 204 -3.15 -27.87 -2.68
N ALA A 205 -3.49 -28.66 -1.67
CA ALA A 205 -4.79 -29.32 -1.53
C ALA A 205 -5.35 -29.10 -0.11
N VAL A 206 -6.67 -29.02 -0.01
CA VAL A 206 -7.40 -28.86 1.24
C VAL A 206 -8.68 -29.70 1.21
N SER A 207 -9.08 -30.24 2.36
CA SER A 207 -10.19 -31.17 2.48
C SER A 207 -11.27 -30.64 3.41
N PHE A 208 -12.50 -30.59 2.92
CA PHE A 208 -13.69 -30.30 3.72
C PHE A 208 -14.63 -31.50 3.71
N ASP A 209 -15.01 -31.98 4.89
CA ASP A 209 -15.87 -33.15 5.07
C ASP A 209 -15.44 -34.38 4.25
N GLY A 210 -14.12 -34.60 4.12
CA GLY A 210 -13.53 -35.69 3.35
C GLY A 210 -13.53 -35.48 1.82
N LYS A 211 -14.00 -34.34 1.32
CA LYS A 211 -13.85 -33.95 -0.09
C LYS A 211 -12.63 -33.06 -0.27
N GLU A 212 -11.72 -33.50 -1.13
CA GLU A 212 -10.51 -32.76 -1.50
C GLU A 212 -10.82 -31.67 -2.54
N TYR A 213 -10.14 -30.53 -2.38
CA TYR A 213 -10.05 -29.41 -3.31
C TYR A 213 -8.57 -29.15 -3.58
N ALA A 214 -8.16 -29.25 -4.84
CA ALA A 214 -6.77 -29.14 -5.26
C ALA A 214 -6.64 -28.20 -6.47
N ALA A 215 -5.41 -28.00 -6.93
CA ALA A 215 -5.12 -27.22 -8.13
C ALA A 215 -5.99 -27.64 -9.35
N PRO A 216 -6.22 -26.74 -10.32
CA PRO A 216 -5.64 -25.40 -10.43
C PRO A 216 -6.27 -24.35 -9.49
N TRP A 217 -5.40 -23.43 -9.05
CA TRP A 217 -5.75 -22.25 -8.28
C TRP A 217 -5.58 -20.99 -9.15
N PHE A 218 -6.47 -20.02 -8.98
CA PHE A 218 -6.42 -18.72 -9.66
C PHE A 218 -6.14 -17.61 -8.65
N HIS A 219 -5.19 -16.73 -8.93
CA HIS A 219 -4.77 -15.71 -7.97
C HIS A 219 -5.59 -14.42 -8.12
N ASP A 220 -6.32 -14.01 -7.08
CA ASP A 220 -7.16 -12.81 -7.07
C ASP A 220 -6.48 -11.60 -6.43
N ALA A 221 -5.51 -11.83 -5.55
CA ALA A 221 -4.77 -10.76 -4.88
C ALA A 221 -3.32 -11.16 -4.67
N LEU A 222 -2.43 -10.15 -4.66
CA LEU A 222 -1.01 -10.29 -4.37
C LEU A 222 -0.57 -9.02 -3.63
N ILE A 223 0.16 -9.18 -2.54
CA ILE A 223 0.83 -8.08 -1.85
C ILE A 223 2.25 -8.50 -1.46
N VAL A 224 3.19 -7.56 -1.56
CA VAL A 224 4.57 -7.73 -1.10
C VAL A 224 4.81 -6.74 0.03
N TYR A 225 5.36 -7.22 1.14
CA TYR A 225 5.65 -6.43 2.33
C TYR A 225 6.81 -7.06 3.11
N SER A 226 7.20 -6.47 4.23
CA SER A 226 8.29 -6.98 5.07
C SER A 226 7.86 -7.19 6.51
N VAL A 227 8.32 -8.27 7.13
CA VAL A 227 8.15 -8.55 8.56
C VAL A 227 9.54 -8.71 9.17
N ALA A 228 9.89 -7.86 10.13
CA ALA A 228 11.21 -7.83 10.76
C ALA A 228 12.37 -7.78 9.73
N GLY A 229 12.20 -7.01 8.65
CA GLY A 229 13.19 -6.86 7.58
C GLY A 229 13.24 -8.00 6.57
N GLN A 230 12.42 -9.04 6.72
CA GLN A 230 12.34 -10.14 5.77
C GLN A 230 11.14 -9.98 4.84
N ALA A 231 11.34 -10.22 3.55
CA ALA A 231 10.29 -10.18 2.55
C ALA A 231 9.16 -11.18 2.86
N ARG A 232 7.94 -10.76 2.57
CA ARG A 232 6.72 -11.55 2.58
C ARG A 232 5.97 -11.28 1.28
N ILE A 233 5.54 -12.35 0.63
CA ILE A 233 4.69 -12.30 -0.55
C ILE A 233 3.43 -13.07 -0.18
N THR A 234 2.30 -12.39 -0.08
CA THR A 234 1.02 -13.05 0.22
C THR A 234 0.08 -12.93 -0.95
N LEU A 235 -0.52 -14.05 -1.32
CA LEU A 235 -1.52 -14.13 -2.38
C LEU A 235 -2.80 -14.77 -1.86
N ALA A 236 -3.93 -14.32 -2.40
CA ALA A 236 -5.21 -15.00 -2.29
C ALA A 236 -5.45 -15.78 -3.57
N ALA A 237 -5.91 -17.02 -3.43
CA ALA A 237 -6.03 -17.95 -4.55
C ALA A 237 -7.27 -18.83 -4.41
N HIS A 238 -8.26 -18.63 -5.29
CA HIS A 238 -9.49 -19.42 -5.28
C HIS A 238 -9.39 -20.69 -6.12
N HIS A 239 -10.17 -21.69 -5.72
CA HIS A 239 -10.31 -22.95 -6.46
C HIS A 239 -11.06 -22.74 -7.78
N HIS A 240 -10.51 -23.20 -8.90
CA HIS A 240 -11.03 -22.99 -10.26
C HIS A 240 -12.53 -23.26 -10.53
N ILE A 241 -13.15 -24.16 -9.77
CA ILE A 241 -14.60 -24.50 -9.91
C ILE A 241 -15.42 -24.15 -8.66
N TRP A 242 -14.79 -24.15 -7.49
CA TRP A 242 -15.49 -24.24 -6.21
C TRP A 242 -15.04 -23.10 -5.29
N TRP A 243 -15.45 -23.16 -4.03
CA TRP A 243 -15.44 -22.01 -3.14
C TRP A 243 -14.26 -21.81 -2.19
N PRO A 244 -13.35 -22.77 -1.88
CA PRO A 244 -12.31 -22.44 -0.93
C PRO A 244 -11.28 -21.51 -1.58
N ASP A 245 -10.72 -20.65 -0.74
CA ASP A 245 -9.61 -19.78 -1.07
C ASP A 245 -8.44 -20.07 -0.14
N LEU A 246 -7.25 -20.07 -0.73
CA LEU A 246 -5.98 -20.17 -0.02
C LEU A 246 -5.31 -18.79 0.02
N ILE A 247 -5.11 -18.27 1.21
CA ILE A 247 -4.22 -17.13 1.45
C ILE A 247 -2.84 -17.69 1.77
N VAL A 248 -1.98 -17.79 0.76
CA VAL A 248 -0.63 -18.37 0.87
C VAL A 248 0.38 -17.26 1.11
N THR A 249 1.21 -17.39 2.13
CA THR A 249 2.33 -16.47 2.41
C THR A 249 3.66 -17.16 2.11
N LEU A 250 4.49 -16.52 1.29
CA LEU A 250 5.81 -16.96 0.89
C LEU A 250 6.90 -16.03 1.46
N ASP A 251 8.11 -16.55 1.61
CA ASP A 251 9.31 -15.74 1.77
C ASP A 251 9.86 -15.25 0.41
N GLY A 252 10.91 -14.43 0.45
CA GLY A 252 11.55 -13.89 -0.76
C GLY A 252 12.19 -14.94 -1.69
N THR A 253 12.37 -16.19 -1.23
CA THR A 253 12.86 -17.32 -2.04
C THR A 253 11.73 -18.13 -2.69
N GLY A 254 10.46 -17.76 -2.42
CA GLY A 254 9.28 -18.46 -2.93
C GLY A 254 8.83 -19.65 -2.06
N LYS A 255 9.49 -19.89 -0.92
CA LYS A 255 9.11 -20.95 0.02
C LYS A 255 7.88 -20.56 0.82
N THR A 256 6.93 -21.48 0.99
CA THR A 256 5.75 -21.25 1.84
C THR A 256 6.14 -21.09 3.30
N LEU A 257 5.69 -19.99 3.91
CA LEU A 257 5.74 -19.72 5.34
C LEU A 257 4.46 -20.13 6.05
N GLY A 258 3.32 -20.06 5.38
CA GLY A 258 2.06 -20.56 5.89
C GLY A 258 0.91 -20.33 4.92
N THR A 259 -0.20 -21.00 5.21
CA THR A 259 -1.44 -20.92 4.45
C THR A 259 -2.59 -20.69 5.41
N PHE A 260 -3.45 -19.73 5.08
CA PHE A 260 -4.74 -19.53 5.72
C PHE A 260 -5.86 -19.94 4.75
N VAL A 261 -6.83 -20.72 5.21
CA VAL A 261 -7.93 -21.21 4.37
C VAL A 261 -9.23 -20.45 4.68
N ASN A 262 -9.84 -19.82 3.68
CA ASN A 262 -11.14 -19.18 3.84
C ASN A 262 -12.27 -20.01 3.24
N THR A 263 -13.40 -20.07 3.95
CA THR A 263 -14.66 -20.69 3.47
C THR A 263 -15.41 -19.78 2.51
N GLY A 264 -14.80 -19.49 1.36
CA GLY A 264 -15.27 -18.55 0.34
C GLY A 264 -14.08 -17.82 -0.31
N TRP A 265 -14.34 -17.06 -1.36
CA TRP A 265 -13.29 -16.36 -2.12
C TRP A 265 -12.81 -15.08 -1.44
N ILE A 266 -11.53 -14.75 -1.61
CA ILE A 266 -10.92 -13.50 -1.14
C ILE A 266 -10.60 -12.62 -2.33
N ASP A 267 -11.27 -11.46 -2.42
CA ASP A 267 -11.14 -10.53 -3.54
C ASP A 267 -9.90 -9.63 -3.41
N GLN A 268 -9.53 -9.26 -2.17
CA GLN A 268 -8.50 -8.27 -1.93
C GLN A 268 -7.71 -8.53 -0.64
N LEU A 269 -6.43 -8.17 -0.69
CA LEU A 269 -5.51 -8.14 0.44
C LEU A 269 -4.94 -6.72 0.59
N VAL A 270 -4.96 -6.19 1.81
CA VAL A 270 -4.38 -4.87 2.14
C VAL A 270 -3.65 -4.96 3.47
N LEU A 271 -2.50 -4.29 3.59
CA LEU A 271 -1.78 -4.22 4.86
C LEU A 271 -2.37 -3.11 5.75
N SER A 272 -2.51 -3.39 7.06
CA SER A 272 -2.84 -2.35 8.04
C SER A 272 -1.75 -1.28 8.09
N SER A 273 -2.11 -0.07 8.53
CA SER A 273 -1.18 1.06 8.56
C SER A 273 0.01 0.85 9.51
N ASP A 274 -0.14 0.02 10.54
CA ASP A 274 0.92 -0.36 11.47
C ASP A 274 1.76 -1.56 10.99
N GLY A 275 1.39 -2.15 9.85
CA GLY A 275 2.07 -3.30 9.26
C GLY A 275 1.89 -4.61 10.02
N ARG A 276 0.98 -4.68 11.00
CA ARG A 276 0.80 -5.86 11.87
C ARG A 276 -0.25 -6.85 11.36
N HIS A 277 -1.19 -6.37 10.55
CA HIS A 277 -2.29 -7.19 10.05
C HIS A 277 -2.37 -7.15 8.54
N LEU A 278 -2.57 -8.32 7.96
CA LEU A 278 -3.09 -8.45 6.61
C LEU A 278 -4.62 -8.45 6.71
N ILE A 279 -5.24 -7.48 6.05
CA ILE A 279 -6.70 -7.35 5.93
C ILE A 279 -7.11 -8.08 4.67
N ALA A 280 -7.79 -9.21 4.82
CA ALA A 280 -8.34 -9.98 3.73
C ALA A 280 -9.84 -9.73 3.64
N THR A 281 -10.31 -9.28 2.47
CA THR A 281 -11.74 -9.06 2.21
C THR A 281 -12.23 -9.91 1.06
N GLY A 282 -13.46 -10.39 1.19
CA GLY A 282 -14.07 -11.24 0.19
C GLY A 282 -15.43 -11.72 0.67
N VAL A 283 -15.71 -13.00 0.49
CA VAL A 283 -16.98 -13.60 0.88
C VAL A 283 -16.80 -14.83 1.75
N ASN A 284 -17.85 -15.15 2.50
CA ASN A 284 -18.00 -16.44 3.15
C ASN A 284 -19.27 -17.13 2.62
N ASN A 285 -19.10 -18.30 2.03
CA ASN A 285 -20.17 -18.99 1.32
C ASN A 285 -21.17 -19.65 2.27
N VAL A 286 -20.73 -20.02 3.47
CA VAL A 286 -21.60 -20.62 4.49
C VAL A 286 -22.46 -19.54 5.15
N LEU A 287 -21.84 -18.40 5.51
CA LEU A 287 -22.57 -17.25 6.09
C LEU A 287 -23.41 -16.48 5.07
N LYS A 288 -23.11 -16.63 3.76
CA LYS A 288 -23.67 -15.82 2.67
C LYS A 288 -23.43 -14.32 2.92
N SER A 289 -22.19 -13.98 3.26
CA SER A 289 -21.80 -12.65 3.71
C SER A 289 -20.58 -12.13 2.96
N SER A 290 -20.48 -10.81 2.85
CA SER A 290 -19.20 -10.12 2.65
C SER A 290 -18.42 -10.14 3.95
N VAL A 291 -17.11 -10.38 3.88
CA VAL A 291 -16.29 -10.58 5.07
C VAL A 291 -15.01 -9.75 5.07
N LEU A 292 -14.53 -9.49 6.28
CA LEU A 292 -13.19 -9.01 6.56
C LEU A 292 -12.54 -9.95 7.58
N ALA A 293 -11.34 -10.44 7.28
CA ALA A 293 -10.47 -11.12 8.22
C ALA A 293 -9.23 -10.27 8.49
N ALA A 294 -8.91 -10.03 9.76
CA ALA A 294 -7.64 -9.44 10.18
C ALA A 294 -6.67 -10.57 10.57
N LEU A 295 -5.62 -10.77 9.77
CA LEU A 295 -4.64 -11.84 9.95
C LEU A 295 -3.34 -11.28 10.48
N ASP A 296 -2.84 -11.78 11.60
CA ASP A 296 -1.51 -11.40 12.12
C ASP A 296 -0.44 -11.81 11.12
N VAL A 297 0.32 -10.84 10.61
CA VAL A 297 1.33 -11.08 9.57
C VAL A 297 2.49 -11.99 10.02
N THR A 298 2.64 -12.18 11.34
CA THR A 298 3.64 -13.09 11.92
C THR A 298 3.12 -14.53 12.06
N LYS A 299 1.81 -14.75 11.91
CA LYS A 299 1.14 -16.06 12.04
C LYS A 299 0.33 -16.37 10.78
N PRO A 300 0.99 -16.71 9.65
CA PRO A 300 0.33 -16.91 8.36
C PRO A 300 -0.50 -18.20 8.24
N LEU A 301 -0.61 -18.99 9.32
CA LEU A 301 -1.34 -20.26 9.34
C LEU A 301 -2.73 -20.05 9.94
N GLY A 302 -3.74 -20.72 9.37
CA GLY A 302 -5.04 -20.83 10.01
C GLY A 302 -6.19 -21.14 9.06
N GLN A 303 -7.40 -20.87 9.55
CA GLN A 303 -8.61 -20.96 8.76
C GLN A 303 -9.66 -19.95 9.22
N SER A 304 -10.62 -19.66 8.35
CA SER A 304 -11.82 -18.91 8.72
C SER A 304 -12.52 -19.61 9.89
N PRO A 305 -13.12 -18.87 10.83
CA PRO A 305 -13.72 -19.47 12.01
C PRO A 305 -14.76 -20.53 11.67
N ALA A 306 -14.77 -21.64 12.41
CA ALA A 306 -15.75 -22.70 12.23
C ALA A 306 -17.18 -22.16 12.42
N ILE A 307 -18.08 -22.53 11.53
CA ILE A 307 -19.49 -22.11 11.56
C ILE A 307 -20.33 -23.32 11.94
N PRO A 308 -21.21 -23.22 12.97
CA PRO A 308 -22.08 -24.32 13.35
C PRO A 308 -22.90 -24.85 12.18
N GLY A 309 -22.81 -26.15 11.91
CA GLY A 309 -23.48 -26.80 10.77
C GLY A 309 -22.86 -26.52 9.41
N GLY A 310 -21.74 -25.79 9.35
CA GLY A 310 -20.92 -25.61 8.16
C GLY A 310 -19.95 -26.78 7.92
N PRO A 311 -19.30 -26.82 6.74
CA PRO A 311 -18.32 -27.83 6.41
C PRO A 311 -17.11 -27.75 7.34
N ILE A 312 -16.58 -28.91 7.73
CA ILE A 312 -15.41 -29.01 8.61
C ILE A 312 -14.18 -29.23 7.76
N CYS A 313 -13.21 -28.32 7.87
CA CYS A 313 -11.91 -28.55 7.27
C CYS A 313 -11.11 -29.56 8.09
N THR A 314 -10.74 -30.69 7.48
CA THR A 314 -10.11 -31.82 8.19
C THR A 314 -8.59 -31.75 8.25
N ASP A 315 -7.98 -31.04 7.31
CA ASP A 315 -6.52 -30.91 7.12
C ASP A 315 -6.04 -29.45 7.10
N CYS A 316 -6.94 -28.49 7.38
CA CYS A 316 -6.56 -27.08 7.45
C CYS A 316 -5.51 -26.82 8.55
N PRO A 317 -4.57 -25.90 8.32
CA PRO A 317 -3.63 -25.48 9.34
C PRO A 317 -4.31 -24.95 10.60
N ALA A 318 -3.74 -25.29 11.75
CA ALA A 318 -4.14 -24.69 13.01
C ALA A 318 -3.82 -23.18 13.01
N GLY A 319 -4.74 -22.39 13.56
CA GLY A 319 -4.64 -20.94 13.61
C GLY A 319 -5.98 -20.29 13.28
N SER A 320 -6.08 -18.99 13.53
CA SER A 320 -7.31 -18.23 13.37
C SER A 320 -6.99 -16.77 13.02
N PRO A 321 -7.93 -16.03 12.43
CA PRO A 321 -7.79 -14.58 12.36
C PRO A 321 -7.79 -13.98 13.77
N ASP A 322 -7.29 -12.75 13.93
CA ASP A 322 -7.46 -11.98 15.18
C ASP A 322 -8.88 -11.42 15.29
N LEU A 323 -9.50 -11.13 14.14
CA LEU A 323 -10.88 -10.68 14.00
C LEU A 323 -11.46 -11.19 12.68
N TYR A 324 -12.72 -11.62 12.71
CA TYR A 324 -13.51 -11.89 11.52
C TYR A 324 -14.83 -11.13 11.61
N LEU A 325 -15.16 -10.32 10.60
CA LEU A 325 -16.42 -9.59 10.50
C LEU A 325 -17.17 -10.10 9.27
N ALA A 326 -18.49 -10.25 9.40
CA ALA A 326 -19.35 -10.72 8.31
C ALA A 326 -20.61 -9.84 8.21
N TRP A 327 -20.71 -9.12 7.09
CA TRP A 327 -21.88 -8.34 6.71
C TRP A 327 -22.81 -9.19 5.85
N PRO A 328 -24.08 -9.37 6.25
CA PRO A 328 -25.03 -10.16 5.49
C PRO A 328 -25.28 -9.51 4.12
N ARG A 329 -25.57 -10.35 3.13
CA ARG A 329 -26.06 -9.86 1.82
C ARG A 329 -27.35 -9.06 2.00
N THR A 330 -27.45 -7.98 1.25
CA THR A 330 -28.68 -7.17 1.20
C THR A 330 -29.67 -7.72 0.17
N GLU A 331 -30.90 -7.24 0.19
CA GLU A 331 -31.90 -7.52 -0.85
C GLU A 331 -31.51 -7.02 -2.25
N LEU A 332 -30.53 -6.10 -2.32
CA LEU A 332 -29.96 -5.66 -3.59
C LEU A 332 -28.86 -6.59 -4.09
N ALA A 333 -28.39 -7.56 -3.29
CA ALA A 333 -27.33 -8.45 -3.71
C ALA A 333 -27.75 -9.31 -4.91
N ASP A 334 -26.84 -9.50 -5.86
CA ASP A 334 -27.10 -10.38 -7.00
C ASP A 334 -27.19 -11.84 -6.50
N PRO A 335 -28.28 -12.56 -6.73
CA PRO A 335 -28.41 -13.94 -6.27
C PRO A 335 -27.45 -14.89 -7.00
N ALA A 336 -27.02 -14.54 -8.22
CA ALA A 336 -26.15 -15.36 -9.05
C ALA A 336 -24.65 -15.07 -8.83
N GLN A 337 -24.30 -13.98 -8.15
CA GLN A 337 -22.90 -13.57 -7.96
C GLN A 337 -22.58 -13.34 -6.49
N ALA A 338 -21.33 -13.61 -6.10
CA ALA A 338 -20.84 -13.19 -4.81
C ALA A 338 -20.49 -11.70 -4.84
N PRO A 339 -20.88 -10.91 -3.81
CA PRO A 339 -20.61 -9.47 -3.80
C PRO A 339 -19.09 -9.24 -3.65
N PRO A 340 -18.42 -8.63 -4.65
CA PRO A 340 -17.01 -8.31 -4.53
C PRO A 340 -16.80 -7.40 -3.33
N THR A 341 -15.85 -7.74 -2.47
CA THR A 341 -15.61 -7.02 -1.22
C THR A 341 -14.20 -6.47 -1.19
N MET A 342 -14.11 -5.14 -1.18
CA MET A 342 -12.85 -4.40 -1.26
C MET A 342 -12.53 -3.73 0.07
N ALA A 343 -11.25 -3.52 0.33
CA ALA A 343 -10.76 -2.72 1.45
C ALA A 343 -9.80 -1.63 0.98
N SER A 344 -9.77 -0.53 1.73
CA SER A 344 -8.71 0.47 1.63
C SER A 344 -8.31 0.95 3.01
N VAL A 345 -7.04 1.29 3.17
CA VAL A 345 -6.51 1.87 4.41
C VAL A 345 -6.01 3.28 4.08
N ASP A 346 -6.54 4.28 4.78
CA ASP A 346 -6.14 5.67 4.57
C ASP A 346 -4.85 6.05 5.31
N ALA A 347 -4.39 7.29 5.11
CA ALA A 347 -3.15 7.78 5.73
C ALA A 347 -3.22 7.88 7.27
N GLU A 348 -4.43 7.91 7.84
CA GLU A 348 -4.66 7.89 9.27
C GLU A 348 -4.89 6.46 9.81
N GLY A 349 -4.82 5.45 8.93
CA GLY A 349 -5.01 4.04 9.25
C GLY A 349 -6.46 3.61 9.38
N ARG A 350 -7.43 4.46 9.03
CA ARG A 350 -8.83 4.04 8.99
C ARG A 350 -9.03 3.07 7.83
N ILE A 351 -9.84 2.07 8.09
CA ILE A 351 -10.12 1.00 7.14
C ILE A 351 -11.52 1.26 6.58
N GLN A 352 -11.65 1.36 5.27
CA GLN A 352 -12.93 1.37 4.60
C GLN A 352 -13.13 0.05 3.88
N VAL A 353 -14.22 -0.64 4.20
CA VAL A 353 -14.67 -1.87 3.53
C VAL A 353 -15.88 -1.52 2.65
N ARG A 354 -15.85 -1.96 1.39
CA ARG A 354 -16.91 -1.73 0.42
C ARG A 354 -17.35 -3.07 -0.16
N ALA A 355 -18.58 -3.46 0.10
CA ALA A 355 -19.20 -4.66 -0.43
C ALA A 355 -20.13 -4.30 -1.59
N ILE A 356 -19.68 -4.54 -2.81
CA ILE A 356 -20.42 -4.26 -4.05
C ILE A 356 -21.52 -5.32 -4.19
N GLN A 357 -22.78 -4.94 -3.92
CA GLN A 357 -23.90 -5.87 -3.89
C GLN A 357 -24.20 -6.46 -5.27
N ARG A 358 -23.98 -5.68 -6.34
CA ARG A 358 -24.08 -6.12 -7.75
C ARG A 358 -23.05 -5.40 -8.59
N ARG A 359 -22.48 -6.08 -9.60
CA ARG A 359 -21.58 -5.43 -10.58
C ARG A 359 -22.32 -4.54 -11.58
N SER A 360 -23.60 -4.83 -11.84
CA SER A 360 -24.48 -4.03 -12.68
C SER A 360 -25.06 -2.83 -11.92
N ASP A 361 -25.88 -2.03 -12.60
CA ASP A 361 -26.73 -1.02 -11.97
C ASP A 361 -25.97 0.06 -11.18
N GLY A 362 -24.76 0.40 -11.65
CA GLY A 362 -23.92 1.42 -11.03
C GLY A 362 -23.17 0.94 -9.78
N GLY A 363 -23.15 -0.36 -9.49
CA GLY A 363 -22.37 -0.91 -8.38
C GLY A 363 -22.89 -0.45 -7.02
N PRO A 364 -24.12 -0.82 -6.61
CA PRO A 364 -24.65 -0.47 -5.30
C PRO A 364 -23.82 -1.11 -4.20
N GLU A 365 -23.39 -0.32 -3.22
CA GLU A 365 -22.44 -0.76 -2.19
C GLU A 365 -22.97 -0.57 -0.77
N LEU A 366 -22.62 -1.54 0.07
CA LEU A 366 -22.60 -1.39 1.52
C LEU A 366 -21.19 -0.97 1.93
N ILE A 367 -21.09 0.09 2.73
CA ILE A 367 -19.82 0.69 3.12
C ILE A 367 -19.70 0.62 4.65
N ALA A 368 -18.57 0.11 5.14
CA ALA A 368 -18.23 0.14 6.55
C ALA A 368 -16.90 0.86 6.75
N GLU A 369 -16.86 1.78 7.71
CA GLU A 369 -15.65 2.47 8.13
C GLU A 369 -15.23 1.95 9.50
N LEU A 370 -13.97 1.57 9.64
CA LEU A 370 -13.38 1.06 10.86
C LEU A 370 -12.18 1.90 11.28
N SER A 371 -11.94 1.96 12.59
CA SER A 371 -10.70 2.49 13.14
C SER A 371 -9.50 1.59 12.80
N PRO A 372 -8.26 2.06 12.98
CA PRO A 372 -7.07 1.21 12.85
C PRO A 372 -7.08 -0.01 13.79
N ALA A 373 -7.85 0.03 14.88
CA ALA A 373 -8.04 -1.08 15.81
C ALA A 373 -9.22 -1.98 15.44
N PHE A 374 -9.70 -1.91 14.18
CA PHE A 374 -10.83 -2.68 13.66
C PHE A 374 -12.17 -2.45 14.40
N VAL A 375 -12.34 -1.30 15.03
CA VAL A 375 -13.63 -0.90 15.60
C VAL A 375 -14.49 -0.32 14.49
N VAL A 376 -15.66 -0.88 14.21
CA VAL A 376 -16.60 -0.31 13.23
C VAL A 376 -17.12 1.02 13.78
N LEU A 377 -16.81 2.10 13.06
CA LEU A 377 -17.16 3.48 13.39
C LEU A 377 -18.47 3.91 12.73
N ARG A 378 -18.65 3.52 11.46
CA ARG A 378 -19.81 3.92 10.64
C ARG A 378 -20.19 2.82 9.67
N GLN A 379 -21.48 2.73 9.38
CA GLN A 379 -22.02 1.98 8.25
C GLN A 379 -22.92 2.91 7.43
N SER A 380 -22.82 2.80 6.12
CA SER A 380 -23.62 3.56 5.17
C SER A 380 -23.77 2.77 3.88
N VAL A 381 -24.54 3.34 2.95
CA VAL A 381 -24.67 2.81 1.59
C VAL A 381 -24.24 3.89 0.60
N SER A 382 -23.82 3.47 -0.59
CA SER A 382 -23.51 4.38 -1.69
C SER A 382 -24.77 5.04 -2.28
N ASP A 383 -24.60 6.16 -2.98
CA ASP A 383 -25.68 6.80 -3.76
C ASP A 383 -26.33 5.84 -4.77
N SER A 384 -25.54 4.98 -5.42
CA SER A 384 -26.05 3.98 -6.39
C SER A 384 -26.95 2.93 -5.72
N PHE A 385 -26.67 2.58 -4.46
CA PHE A 385 -27.54 1.73 -3.65
C PHE A 385 -28.88 2.41 -3.41
N GLN A 386 -28.87 3.65 -2.93
CA GLN A 386 -30.10 4.42 -2.69
C GLN A 386 -30.93 4.55 -3.97
N GLN A 387 -30.31 4.95 -5.08
CA GLN A 387 -31.00 5.10 -6.37
C GLN A 387 -31.58 3.80 -6.89
N LEU A 388 -30.88 2.66 -6.75
CA LEU A 388 -31.43 1.38 -7.15
C LEU A 388 -32.59 0.96 -6.26
N HIS A 389 -32.45 1.11 -4.94
CA HIS A 389 -33.51 0.79 -3.99
C HIS A 389 -34.78 1.61 -4.28
N GLU A 390 -34.68 2.93 -4.45
CA GLU A 390 -35.80 3.82 -4.77
C GLU A 390 -36.49 3.44 -6.09
N ARG A 391 -35.72 3.05 -7.12
CA ARG A 391 -36.28 2.55 -8.39
C ARG A 391 -37.05 1.25 -8.19
N LEU A 392 -36.50 0.31 -7.42
CA LEU A 392 -37.14 -0.98 -7.15
C LEU A 392 -38.38 -0.82 -6.27
N GLU A 393 -38.36 0.11 -5.31
CA GLU A 393 -39.50 0.52 -4.51
C GLU A 393 -40.61 1.10 -5.39
N THR A 394 -40.29 2.07 -6.25
CA THR A 394 -41.25 2.69 -7.19
C THR A 394 -41.88 1.67 -8.14
N SER A 395 -41.11 0.66 -8.55
CA SER A 395 -41.62 -0.44 -9.40
C SER A 395 -42.49 -1.47 -8.65
N GLY A 396 -42.54 -1.41 -7.33
CA GLY A 396 -43.23 -2.38 -6.47
C GLY A 396 -42.48 -3.71 -6.25
N THR A 397 -41.22 -3.80 -6.70
CA THR A 397 -40.35 -4.96 -6.47
C THR A 397 -39.92 -5.04 -5.00
N ILE A 398 -39.52 -3.90 -4.45
CA ILE A 398 -39.32 -3.70 -3.01
C ILE A 398 -40.57 -3.00 -2.46
N LYS A 399 -41.00 -3.35 -1.25
CA LYS A 399 -42.28 -2.90 -0.67
C LYS A 399 -42.13 -2.02 0.58
N HIS A 400 -40.92 -1.50 0.81
CA HIS A 400 -40.61 -0.60 1.91
C HIS A 400 -39.66 0.49 1.42
N ASP A 401 -39.59 1.58 2.17
CA ASP A 401 -38.58 2.61 1.94
C ASP A 401 -37.20 2.18 2.44
N LEU A 402 -36.17 2.96 2.10
CA LEU A 402 -34.80 2.68 2.50
C LEU A 402 -34.59 2.76 4.03
N ALA A 403 -35.32 3.64 4.73
CA ALA A 403 -35.18 3.81 6.18
C ALA A 403 -35.65 2.57 6.96
N HIS A 404 -36.64 1.86 6.40
CA HIS A 404 -37.19 0.62 6.93
C HIS A 404 -36.61 -0.65 6.26
N CYS A 405 -35.54 -0.52 5.46
CA CYS A 405 -34.90 -1.65 4.77
C CYS A 405 -34.37 -2.69 5.77
N PRO A 406 -34.93 -3.91 5.84
CA PRO A 406 -34.53 -4.92 6.82
C PRO A 406 -33.06 -5.33 6.68
N SER A 407 -32.53 -5.33 5.46
CA SER A 407 -31.12 -5.67 5.20
C SER A 407 -30.14 -4.67 5.81
N LEU A 408 -30.53 -3.40 5.96
CA LEU A 408 -29.71 -2.39 6.64
C LEU A 408 -29.82 -2.48 8.16
N HIS A 409 -30.85 -3.13 8.70
CA HIS A 409 -30.96 -3.36 10.15
C HIS A 409 -30.42 -4.74 10.58
N ALA A 410 -29.90 -5.51 9.64
CA ALA A 410 -29.37 -6.83 9.91
C ALA A 410 -28.06 -6.77 10.73
N ALA A 411 -27.98 -7.62 11.74
CA ALA A 411 -26.82 -7.72 12.62
C ALA A 411 -25.55 -8.13 11.83
N VAL A 412 -24.47 -7.37 12.00
CA VAL A 412 -23.14 -7.81 11.57
C VAL A 412 -22.66 -8.87 12.53
N GLN A 413 -22.18 -9.99 11.99
CA GLN A 413 -21.58 -11.04 12.80
C GLN A 413 -20.10 -10.75 13.01
N SER A 414 -19.61 -11.08 14.19
CA SER A 414 -18.19 -10.94 14.53
C SER A 414 -17.68 -12.17 15.24
N TRP A 415 -16.42 -12.49 14.98
CA TRP A 415 -15.71 -13.56 15.67
C TRP A 415 -14.35 -13.07 16.13
N THR A 416 -13.97 -13.43 17.36
CA THR A 416 -12.59 -13.29 17.86
C THR A 416 -12.16 -14.61 18.51
N PRO A 417 -10.85 -14.88 18.63
CA PRO A 417 -10.35 -16.08 19.29
C PRO A 417 -10.84 -16.23 20.74
N THR A 418 -11.09 -15.12 21.43
CA THR A 418 -11.48 -15.11 22.84
C THR A 418 -12.99 -15.21 23.08
N MET A 419 -13.81 -14.68 22.16
CA MET A 419 -15.27 -14.61 22.35
C MET A 419 -16.05 -15.60 21.47
N GLY A 420 -15.43 -16.15 20.43
CA GLY A 420 -16.14 -16.92 19.43
C GLY A 420 -17.10 -16.06 18.61
N TRP A 421 -18.10 -16.68 17.99
CA TRP A 421 -19.12 -15.97 17.20
C TRP A 421 -20.09 -15.20 18.10
N GLY A 422 -20.37 -13.97 17.70
CA GLY A 422 -21.38 -13.11 18.31
C GLY A 422 -21.92 -12.08 17.32
N THR A 423 -22.84 -11.25 17.80
CA THR A 423 -23.27 -10.06 17.06
C THR A 423 -22.33 -8.90 17.40
N TYR A 424 -21.86 -8.20 16.38
CA TYR A 424 -21.04 -7.02 16.57
C TYR A 424 -21.87 -5.94 17.29
N PRO A 425 -21.42 -5.40 18.42
CA PRO A 425 -22.15 -4.41 19.18
C PRO A 425 -22.08 -3.04 18.47
N PHE A 426 -22.92 -2.83 17.47
CA PHE A 426 -23.02 -1.55 16.77
C PHE A 426 -24.12 -0.68 17.41
N SER A 427 -23.76 0.48 17.94
CA SER A 427 -24.65 1.30 18.79
C SER A 427 -25.30 2.50 18.09
N THR A 428 -25.15 2.66 16.78
CA THR A 428 -25.72 3.80 16.04
C THR A 428 -26.35 3.36 14.72
N GLY A 429 -27.59 3.78 14.46
CA GLY A 429 -28.30 3.49 13.22
C GLY A 429 -27.58 4.04 11.98
N PHE A 430 -27.90 3.47 10.81
CA PHE A 430 -27.39 3.90 9.50
C PHE A 430 -27.52 5.42 9.34
N ASN A 431 -26.38 6.12 9.31
CA ASN A 431 -26.35 7.54 9.03
C ASN A 431 -26.33 7.73 7.50
N ARG A 432 -27.33 8.46 6.99
CA ARG A 432 -27.41 8.90 5.59
C ARG A 432 -26.10 9.52 5.11
#